data_AF-A0A511XP09-F1
#
_entry.id   AF-A0A511XP09-F1
#
_cell.length_a   1.000
_cell.length_b   1.000
_cell.length_c   1.000
_cell.angle_alpha   90.00
_cell.angle_beta   90.00
_cell.angle_gamma   90.00
#
_symmetry.space_group_name_H-M   'P 1'
#
loop_
_entity.id
_entity.type
_entity.pdbx_description
1 polymer ?
#
loop_
_entity_poly.entity_id
_entity_poly.type
_entity_poly.pdbx_seq_one_letter_code
_entity_poly.pdbx_strand_id
1 'polypeptide(L)'
;MSESILTLIGLANEVASWLDALQPASWRGIEFAVERSEIRRGRRTAVHEYPFRDQVWVEDLGRGVRSYAFTGFVVGDDCYDVEQALLAQAEIAGPGTLVHPTLGSVTVTLAGPLVTEQVADRGRCVSVRFEFIETGESLYPTIASDTQSLVGSLVSDLTDLVSSDFISTVADAIEEGASVVSSVVSAAVSWASAALLLVSDAGLVVGAVAGLAGNYGRYSTGNRTTLFTNISTVDDAISSVVSARAVADACAASVGSAAGDLTDGGVSFCAAAWALTEAIRACCCDPADALRLLSVIATYTPTIASSSAPVGAAIQTAQTASGQVFRRSALASLATACADYQPSSYDDAIAVRASVVTLFDAAVLDAGDSGQDQAYLGLRALRTAVSVDVTVRGASLARLMEVDTPAPAPALSLAYRLYADASRSDDLIARADPVHPAFMPTTFKALSS
;
A
#
# COMPACT_ATOMS: atom_id res chain seq x y z
N MET A 1 -45.50 -55.97 31.27
CA MET A 1 -45.42 -57.41 30.89
C MET A 1 -44.24 -57.57 29.95
N SER A 2 -43.17 -58.12 30.52
CA SER A 2 -41.93 -58.69 29.95
C SER A 2 -41.30 -58.09 28.68
N GLU A 3 -40.18 -57.38 28.89
CA GLU A 3 -39.06 -57.18 27.94
C GLU A 3 -38.46 -58.50 27.41
N SER A 4 -38.83 -59.64 28.01
CA SER A 4 -38.31 -60.98 27.73
C SER A 4 -38.73 -61.59 26.38
N ILE A 5 -39.66 -60.96 25.64
CA ILE A 5 -40.06 -61.42 24.29
C ILE A 5 -39.22 -60.73 23.20
N LEU A 6 -38.70 -59.54 23.46
CA LEU A 6 -37.93 -58.76 22.47
C LEU A 6 -36.50 -59.26 22.30
N THR A 7 -35.96 -59.99 23.28
CA THR A 7 -34.59 -60.54 23.24
C THR A 7 -34.45 -61.81 22.39
N LEU A 8 -35.56 -62.46 21.98
CA LEU A 8 -35.52 -63.73 21.23
C LEU A 8 -35.39 -63.57 19.70
N ILE A 9 -35.53 -62.34 19.15
CA ILE A 9 -35.60 -62.10 17.69
C ILE A 9 -34.28 -61.58 17.08
N GLY A 10 -33.20 -61.41 17.85
CA GLY A 10 -31.87 -61.15 17.27
C GLY A 10 -31.76 -59.83 16.48
N LEU A 11 -32.60 -58.84 16.80
CA LEU A 11 -32.50 -57.46 16.31
C LEU A 11 -31.97 -56.54 17.41
N ALA A 12 -30.86 -56.92 18.02
CA ALA A 12 -30.10 -56.06 18.92
C ALA A 12 -29.23 -55.09 18.11
N ASN A 13 -29.87 -54.22 17.33
CA ASN A 13 -29.27 -52.96 16.94
C ASN A 13 -30.09 -51.89 17.65
N GLU A 14 -29.68 -51.58 18.88
CA GLU A 14 -30.29 -50.52 19.67
C GLU A 14 -30.29 -49.24 18.83
N VAL A 15 -31.49 -48.80 18.47
CA VAL A 15 -31.73 -47.45 17.98
C VAL A 15 -31.29 -46.54 19.12
N ALA A 16 -30.06 -46.00 19.04
CA ALA A 16 -29.63 -44.91 19.91
C ALA A 16 -30.76 -43.89 19.90
N SER A 17 -31.43 -43.74 21.04
CA SER A 17 -32.65 -42.95 21.07
C SER A 17 -32.25 -41.52 20.75
N TRP A 18 -33.08 -40.78 20.01
CA TRP A 18 -32.79 -39.36 19.72
C TRP A 18 -32.55 -38.53 21.00
N LEU A 19 -32.98 -39.03 22.16
CA LEU A 19 -32.72 -38.48 23.49
C LEU A 19 -31.26 -38.67 23.94
N ASP A 20 -30.61 -39.78 23.58
CA ASP A 20 -29.21 -40.07 23.93
C ASP A 20 -28.21 -39.21 23.12
N ALA A 21 -28.68 -38.55 22.06
CA ALA A 21 -27.89 -37.64 21.22
C ALA A 21 -27.97 -36.16 21.66
N LEU A 22 -28.81 -35.83 22.66
CA LEU A 22 -28.98 -34.46 23.14
C LEU A 22 -27.82 -34.04 24.05
N GLN A 23 -27.16 -32.94 23.71
CA GLN A 23 -26.16 -32.32 24.57
C GLN A 23 -26.83 -31.56 25.73
N PRO A 24 -26.24 -31.53 26.94
CA PRO A 24 -26.72 -30.65 27.99
C PRO A 24 -26.61 -29.19 27.53
N ALA A 25 -27.70 -28.43 27.65
CA ALA A 25 -27.69 -27.04 27.20
C ALA A 25 -26.85 -26.21 28.17
N SER A 26 -25.93 -25.42 27.65
CA SER A 26 -25.15 -24.51 28.47
C SER A 26 -24.86 -23.20 27.76
N TRP A 27 -24.75 -22.12 28.52
CA TRP A 27 -24.33 -20.83 28.01
C TRP A 27 -23.22 -20.27 28.90
N ARG A 28 -22.07 -19.95 28.31
CA ARG A 28 -20.85 -19.58 29.04
C ARG A 28 -20.46 -20.60 30.14
N GLY A 29 -20.78 -21.87 29.92
CA GLY A 29 -20.48 -22.96 30.85
C GLY A 29 -21.51 -23.17 31.97
N ILE A 30 -22.60 -22.38 32.02
CA ILE A 30 -23.69 -22.57 32.98
C ILE A 30 -24.78 -23.41 32.33
N GLU A 31 -25.16 -24.52 32.97
CA GLU A 31 -26.13 -25.49 32.45
C GLU A 31 -27.59 -25.06 32.73
N PHE A 32 -28.47 -25.33 31.79
CA PHE A 32 -29.92 -25.13 31.93
C PHE A 32 -30.70 -26.14 31.08
N ALA A 33 -31.98 -26.36 31.38
CA ALA A 33 -32.85 -27.18 30.54
C ALA A 33 -33.58 -26.31 29.51
N VAL A 34 -33.76 -26.82 28.29
CA VAL A 34 -34.51 -26.13 27.23
C VAL A 34 -35.90 -26.74 27.10
N GLU A 35 -36.94 -25.93 27.23
CA GLU A 35 -38.33 -26.34 27.03
C GLU A 35 -38.78 -26.03 25.59
N ARG A 36 -38.40 -24.87 25.06
CA ARG A 36 -38.81 -24.40 23.74
C ARG A 36 -37.67 -23.66 23.04
N SER A 37 -37.48 -23.96 21.76
CA SER A 37 -36.51 -23.28 20.88
C SER A 37 -37.20 -22.69 19.66
N GLU A 38 -36.97 -21.41 19.37
CA GLU A 38 -37.37 -20.72 18.15
C GLU A 38 -36.12 -20.23 17.40
N ILE A 39 -36.03 -20.57 16.13
CA ILE A 39 -34.85 -20.28 15.29
C ILE A 39 -35.30 -19.45 14.09
N ARG A 40 -34.71 -18.26 13.91
CA ARG A 40 -34.96 -17.41 12.75
C ARG A 40 -33.73 -17.37 11.86
N ARG A 41 -33.88 -17.84 10.62
CA ARG A 41 -32.83 -17.85 9.60
C ARG A 41 -33.42 -17.37 8.28
N GLY A 42 -32.69 -16.50 7.58
CA GLY A 42 -33.13 -15.95 6.30
C GLY A 42 -32.01 -15.20 5.58
N ARG A 43 -32.37 -14.59 4.46
CA ARG A 43 -31.53 -13.67 3.69
C ARG A 43 -32.06 -12.26 3.86
N ARG A 44 -31.18 -11.26 3.79
CA ARG A 44 -31.57 -9.85 3.81
C ARG A 44 -31.92 -9.46 2.38
N THR A 45 -33.14 -9.03 2.13
CA THR A 45 -33.61 -8.65 0.80
C THR A 45 -34.13 -7.22 0.84
N ALA A 46 -33.70 -6.38 -0.11
CA ALA A 46 -34.26 -5.05 -0.34
C ALA A 46 -35.31 -5.13 -1.44
N VAL A 47 -36.50 -4.61 -1.16
CA VAL A 47 -37.64 -4.64 -2.07
C VAL A 47 -37.79 -3.26 -2.69
N HIS A 48 -37.62 -3.16 -4.00
CA HIS A 48 -37.69 -1.92 -4.76
C HIS A 48 -39.00 -1.87 -5.55
N GLU A 49 -39.87 -0.94 -5.16
CA GLU A 49 -41.15 -0.69 -5.81
C GLU A 49 -41.05 0.54 -6.72
N TYR A 50 -41.53 0.41 -7.97
CA TYR A 50 -41.54 1.50 -8.95
C TYR A 50 -42.99 1.91 -9.28
N PRO A 51 -43.32 3.21 -9.30
CA PRO A 51 -44.65 3.67 -9.69
C PRO A 51 -45.07 3.14 -11.06
N PHE A 52 -46.33 2.74 -11.19
CA PHE A 52 -46.94 2.17 -12.42
C PHE A 52 -46.38 0.82 -12.90
N ARG A 53 -45.66 0.08 -12.05
CA ARG A 53 -45.22 -1.29 -12.33
C ARG A 53 -45.86 -2.27 -11.35
N ASP A 54 -46.60 -3.24 -11.87
CA ASP A 54 -47.26 -4.27 -11.07
C ASP A 54 -46.28 -5.33 -10.51
N GLN A 55 -45.04 -5.35 -11.02
CA GLN A 55 -44.00 -6.28 -10.59
C GLN A 55 -42.91 -5.57 -9.79
N VAL A 56 -42.53 -6.18 -8.67
CA VAL A 56 -41.55 -5.66 -7.72
C VAL A 56 -40.17 -6.28 -7.99
N TRP A 57 -39.10 -5.49 -7.83
CA TRP A 57 -37.74 -6.00 -7.93
C TRP A 57 -37.16 -6.23 -6.53
N VAL A 58 -36.64 -7.43 -6.27
CA VAL A 58 -36.06 -7.79 -4.97
C VAL A 58 -34.55 -8.02 -5.14
N GLU A 59 -33.75 -7.22 -4.45
CA GLU A 59 -32.30 -7.32 -4.39
C GLU A 59 -31.87 -8.11 -3.15
N ASP A 60 -31.03 -9.13 -3.34
CA ASP A 60 -30.52 -9.97 -2.26
C ASP A 60 -29.22 -9.37 -1.68
N LEU A 61 -29.32 -8.82 -0.48
CA LEU A 61 -28.24 -8.16 0.25
C LEU A 61 -27.44 -9.14 1.14
N GLY A 62 -27.53 -10.43 0.87
CA GLY A 62 -26.75 -11.48 1.52
C GLY A 62 -27.45 -12.15 2.69
N ARG A 63 -26.66 -12.84 3.53
CA ARG A 63 -27.16 -13.62 4.67
C ARG A 63 -27.75 -12.68 5.73
N GLY A 64 -29.00 -12.92 6.13
CA GLY A 64 -29.68 -12.16 7.17
C GLY A 64 -29.20 -12.52 8.57
N VAL A 65 -29.57 -11.68 9.54
CA VAL A 65 -29.29 -11.93 10.96
C VAL A 65 -29.92 -13.25 11.38
N ARG A 66 -29.11 -14.17 11.93
CA ARG A 66 -29.63 -15.40 12.54
C ARG A 66 -29.85 -15.13 14.01
N SER A 67 -31.11 -15.20 14.46
CA SER A 67 -31.46 -15.09 15.86
C SER A 67 -32.03 -16.41 16.40
N TYR A 68 -31.78 -16.63 17.68
CA TYR A 68 -32.21 -17.79 18.42
C TYR A 68 -32.91 -17.33 19.69
N ALA A 69 -34.17 -17.71 19.88
CA ALA A 69 -34.90 -17.43 21.10
C ALA A 69 -35.24 -18.74 21.81
N PHE A 70 -34.98 -18.80 23.11
CA PHE A 70 -35.21 -20.01 23.90
C PHE A 70 -35.98 -19.70 25.18
N THR A 71 -36.85 -20.62 25.55
CA THR A 71 -37.44 -20.69 26.89
C THR A 71 -36.92 -21.97 27.54
N GLY A 72 -36.33 -21.82 28.71
CA GLY A 72 -35.76 -22.91 29.48
C GLY A 72 -36.11 -22.78 30.95
N PHE A 73 -35.61 -23.72 31.74
CA PHE A 73 -35.75 -23.70 33.18
C PHE A 73 -34.52 -24.28 33.85
N VAL A 74 -34.28 -23.84 35.09
CA VAL A 74 -33.30 -24.42 36.00
C VAL A 74 -34.09 -25.07 37.14
N VAL A 75 -33.83 -26.34 37.42
CA VAL A 75 -34.48 -27.11 38.49
C VAL A 75 -33.40 -27.68 39.40
N GLY A 76 -33.57 -27.50 40.71
CA GLY A 76 -32.62 -28.01 41.71
C GLY A 76 -32.60 -27.17 42.97
N ASP A 77 -31.84 -27.63 43.96
CA ASP A 77 -31.70 -26.93 45.25
C ASP A 77 -30.86 -25.65 45.10
N ASP A 78 -29.99 -25.63 44.09
CA ASP A 78 -29.09 -24.52 43.73
C ASP A 78 -29.69 -23.62 42.64
N CYS A 79 -31.00 -23.71 42.37
CA CYS A 79 -31.63 -23.00 41.25
C CYS A 79 -31.47 -21.48 41.32
N TYR A 80 -31.46 -20.90 42.53
CA TYR A 80 -31.28 -19.47 42.74
C TYR A 80 -29.81 -19.04 42.55
N ASP A 81 -28.84 -19.88 42.91
CA ASP A 81 -27.42 -19.57 42.70
C ASP A 81 -27.04 -19.64 41.21
N VAL A 82 -27.61 -20.61 40.50
CA VAL A 82 -27.46 -20.72 39.03
C VAL A 82 -28.14 -19.54 38.32
N GLU A 83 -29.29 -19.07 38.79
CA GLU A 83 -29.95 -17.86 38.28
C GLU A 83 -29.06 -16.62 38.43
N GLN A 84 -28.48 -16.40 39.62
CA GLN A 84 -27.57 -15.27 39.85
C GLN A 84 -26.31 -15.36 38.99
N ALA A 85 -25.78 -16.57 38.79
CA ALA A 85 -24.65 -16.79 37.89
C ALA A 85 -25.00 -16.45 36.43
N LEU A 86 -26.19 -16.82 35.95
CA LEU A 86 -26.67 -16.48 34.60
C LEU A 86 -26.87 -14.97 34.43
N LEU A 87 -27.43 -14.29 35.44
CA LEU A 87 -27.58 -12.84 35.42
C LEU A 87 -26.22 -12.13 35.40
N ALA A 88 -25.25 -12.58 36.23
CA ALA A 88 -23.89 -12.03 36.21
C ALA A 88 -23.19 -12.24 34.86
N GLN A 89 -23.39 -13.40 34.22
CA GLN A 89 -22.88 -13.65 32.88
C GLN A 89 -23.60 -12.82 31.81
N ALA A 90 -24.86 -12.45 31.99
CA ALA A 90 -25.59 -11.55 31.08
C ALA A 90 -25.04 -10.12 31.06
N GLU A 91 -24.43 -9.66 32.16
CA GLU A 91 -23.85 -8.33 32.26
C GLU A 91 -22.40 -8.24 31.73
N ILE A 92 -21.72 -9.37 31.52
CA ILE A 92 -20.35 -9.40 30.98
C ILE A 92 -20.35 -9.14 29.46
N ALA A 93 -19.65 -8.09 29.04
CA ALA A 93 -19.50 -7.72 27.64
C ALA A 93 -18.81 -8.81 26.79
N GLY A 94 -19.25 -8.95 25.54
CA GLY A 94 -18.61 -9.82 24.53
C GLY A 94 -19.44 -11.06 24.16
N PRO A 95 -18.98 -11.82 23.15
CA PRO A 95 -19.64 -13.05 22.74
C PRO A 95 -19.55 -14.14 23.82
N GLY A 96 -20.48 -15.10 23.78
CA GLY A 96 -20.48 -16.28 24.63
C GLY A 96 -20.75 -17.54 23.80
N THR A 97 -20.19 -18.66 24.22
CA THR A 97 -20.49 -19.96 23.59
C THR A 97 -21.80 -20.48 24.16
N LEU A 98 -22.76 -20.74 23.29
CA LEU A 98 -24.01 -21.43 23.59
C LEU A 98 -23.92 -22.86 23.05
N VAL A 99 -24.05 -23.85 23.93
CA VAL A 99 -24.27 -25.24 23.57
C VAL A 99 -25.76 -25.51 23.66
N HIS A 100 -26.40 -25.78 22.53
CA HIS A 100 -27.81 -26.15 22.49
C HIS A 100 -27.97 -27.65 22.18
N PRO A 101 -28.93 -28.37 22.78
CA PRO A 101 -29.08 -29.82 22.64
C PRO A 101 -29.16 -30.31 21.19
N THR A 102 -29.76 -29.52 20.29
CA THR A 102 -29.92 -29.85 18.86
C THR A 102 -29.09 -29.00 17.90
N LEU A 103 -28.50 -27.87 18.33
CA LEU A 103 -27.74 -26.98 17.44
C LEU A 103 -26.22 -27.12 17.61
N GLY A 104 -25.76 -27.80 18.67
CA GLY A 104 -24.35 -27.88 19.02
C GLY A 104 -23.82 -26.56 19.58
N SER A 105 -22.51 -26.36 19.50
CA SER A 105 -21.84 -25.14 19.99
C SER A 105 -21.91 -24.01 18.96
N VAL A 106 -22.50 -22.88 19.35
CA VAL A 106 -22.59 -21.67 18.52
C VAL A 106 -22.11 -20.47 19.32
N THR A 107 -21.30 -19.62 18.70
CA THR A 107 -20.88 -18.34 19.29
C THR A 107 -21.98 -17.30 19.09
N VAL A 108 -22.53 -16.81 20.20
CA VAL A 108 -23.68 -15.90 20.20
C VAL A 108 -23.46 -14.70 21.12
N THR A 109 -24.15 -13.61 20.82
CA THR A 109 -24.28 -12.45 21.71
C THR A 109 -25.72 -12.32 22.17
N LEU A 110 -25.93 -11.99 23.44
CA LEU A 110 -27.26 -11.74 24.01
C LEU A 110 -27.79 -10.42 23.43
N ALA A 111 -28.92 -10.47 22.73
CA ALA A 111 -29.48 -9.34 21.96
C ALA A 111 -30.57 -8.57 22.70
N GLY A 112 -31.24 -9.22 23.66
CA GLY A 112 -32.26 -8.65 24.54
C GLY A 112 -32.02 -9.03 25.99
N PRO A 113 -32.75 -8.42 26.96
CA PRO A 113 -32.55 -8.72 28.38
C PRO A 113 -32.85 -10.20 28.68
N LEU A 114 -31.99 -10.82 29.49
CA LEU A 114 -32.31 -12.12 30.10
C LEU A 114 -33.48 -11.92 31.06
N VAL A 115 -34.59 -12.62 30.82
CA VAL A 115 -35.75 -12.60 31.70
C VAL A 115 -35.77 -13.88 32.51
N THR A 116 -35.70 -13.76 33.83
CA THR A 116 -35.95 -14.83 34.78
C THR A 116 -37.33 -14.64 35.41
N GLU A 117 -38.08 -15.73 35.57
CA GLU A 117 -39.39 -15.70 36.22
C GLU A 117 -39.44 -16.77 37.32
N GLN A 118 -39.77 -16.32 38.53
CA GLN A 118 -39.95 -17.15 39.70
C GLN A 118 -41.45 -17.18 40.04
N VAL A 119 -42.02 -18.37 40.11
CA VAL A 119 -43.43 -18.57 40.49
C VAL A 119 -43.46 -19.35 41.79
N ALA A 120 -44.03 -18.77 42.84
CA ALA A 120 -44.07 -19.38 44.19
C ALA A 120 -44.69 -20.79 44.18
N ASP A 121 -45.72 -21.02 43.36
CA ASP A 121 -46.39 -22.31 43.23
C ASP A 121 -45.54 -23.41 42.57
N ARG A 122 -44.47 -23.05 41.84
CA ARG A 122 -43.60 -24.00 41.14
C ARG A 122 -42.37 -24.43 41.94
N GLY A 123 -42.15 -23.83 43.12
CA GLY A 123 -41.10 -24.25 44.06
C GLY A 123 -39.68 -24.09 43.51
N ARG A 124 -38.87 -25.16 43.53
CA ARG A 124 -37.44 -25.21 43.16
C ARG A 124 -37.19 -25.15 41.65
N CYS A 125 -37.87 -24.25 40.94
CA CYS A 125 -37.62 -24.01 39.52
C CYS A 125 -37.68 -22.53 39.16
N VAL A 126 -36.79 -22.12 38.27
CA VAL A 126 -36.75 -20.77 37.69
C VAL A 126 -36.84 -20.90 36.19
N SER A 127 -37.82 -20.24 35.57
CA SER A 127 -37.91 -20.18 34.10
C SER A 127 -37.03 -19.04 33.57
N VAL A 128 -36.29 -19.32 32.50
CA VAL A 128 -35.36 -18.40 31.85
C VAL A 128 -35.73 -18.22 30.39
N ARG A 129 -35.66 -16.99 29.90
CA ARG A 129 -35.87 -16.66 28.50
C ARG A 129 -34.66 -15.91 27.93
N PHE A 130 -34.11 -16.46 26.85
CA PHE A 130 -32.96 -15.90 26.14
C PHE A 130 -33.34 -15.47 24.73
N GLU A 131 -32.73 -14.37 24.27
CA GLU A 131 -32.67 -13.98 22.87
C GLU A 131 -31.21 -13.75 22.46
N PHE A 132 -30.72 -14.59 21.56
CA PHE A 132 -29.35 -14.62 21.09
C PHE A 132 -29.29 -14.28 19.60
N ILE A 133 -28.20 -13.60 19.19
CA ILE A 133 -27.85 -13.39 17.79
C ILE A 133 -26.51 -14.08 17.53
N GLU A 134 -26.42 -14.82 16.42
CA GLU A 134 -25.16 -15.42 15.97
C GLU A 134 -24.17 -14.33 15.59
N THR A 135 -22.99 -14.34 16.22
CA THR A 135 -21.92 -13.39 15.90
C THR A 135 -20.76 -14.12 15.24
N GLY A 136 -20.30 -13.58 14.12
CA GLY A 136 -19.06 -14.02 13.47
C GLY A 136 -17.87 -13.25 14.01
N GLU A 137 -16.68 -13.62 13.55
CA GLU A 137 -15.48 -12.79 13.71
C GLU A 137 -15.72 -11.44 13.04
N SER A 138 -15.41 -10.36 13.75
CA SER A 138 -15.44 -9.01 13.19
C SER A 138 -14.39 -8.94 12.08
N LEU A 139 -14.83 -8.91 10.82
CA LEU A 139 -14.02 -8.45 9.70
C LEU A 139 -13.81 -6.94 9.89
N TYR A 140 -12.84 -6.55 10.71
CA TYR A 140 -12.35 -5.18 10.69
C TYR A 140 -11.86 -4.88 9.27
N PRO A 141 -12.13 -3.69 8.70
CA PRO A 141 -11.41 -3.27 7.52
C PRO A 141 -9.93 -3.29 7.88
N THR A 142 -9.16 -4.16 7.24
CA THR A 142 -7.70 -4.15 7.34
C THR A 142 -7.27 -2.72 7.04
N ILE A 143 -6.54 -2.11 7.98
CA ILE A 143 -5.91 -0.82 7.75
C ILE A 143 -5.06 -1.00 6.49
N ALA A 144 -5.52 -0.48 5.36
CA ALA A 144 -4.68 -0.33 4.19
C ALA A 144 -3.62 0.68 4.62
N SER A 145 -2.45 0.19 5.03
CA SER A 145 -1.31 1.02 5.36
C SER A 145 -1.06 1.93 4.16
N ASP A 146 -0.99 3.23 4.39
CA ASP A 146 -0.61 4.20 3.38
C ASP A 146 0.79 3.84 2.84
N THR A 147 0.83 3.26 1.64
CA THR A 147 2.05 2.76 1.02
C THR A 147 3.01 3.90 0.70
N GLN A 148 2.49 5.09 0.42
CA GLN A 148 3.30 6.28 0.15
C GLN A 148 3.95 6.79 1.44
N SER A 149 3.20 6.84 2.55
CA SER A 149 3.77 7.23 3.86
C SER A 149 4.87 6.28 4.32
N LEU A 150 4.75 4.98 4.07
CA LEU A 150 5.78 3.99 4.38
C LEU A 150 7.06 4.20 3.54
N VAL A 151 6.93 4.55 2.26
CA VAL A 151 8.10 4.89 1.43
C VAL A 151 8.81 6.12 2.01
N GLY A 152 8.06 7.15 2.41
CA GLY A 152 8.62 8.35 3.03
C GLY A 152 9.43 8.08 4.31
N SER A 153 8.93 7.20 5.20
CA SER A 153 9.68 6.85 6.42
C SER A 153 10.94 6.03 6.13
N LEU A 154 10.87 5.10 5.18
CA LEU A 154 12.05 4.31 4.79
C LEU A 154 13.10 5.15 4.06
N VAL A 155 12.69 6.21 3.37
CA VAL A 155 13.60 7.19 2.77
C VAL A 155 14.39 7.92 3.86
N SER A 156 13.73 8.41 4.92
CA SER A 156 14.43 9.06 6.04
C SER A 156 15.39 8.10 6.74
N ASP A 157 14.97 6.86 7.00
CA ASP A 157 15.83 5.85 7.62
C ASP A 157 17.07 5.57 6.75
N LEU A 158 16.90 5.51 5.42
CA LEU A 158 18.01 5.29 4.50
C LEU A 158 19.01 6.46 4.52
N THR A 159 18.54 7.71 4.59
CA THR A 159 19.45 8.87 4.63
C THR A 159 20.30 8.90 5.90
N ASP A 160 19.77 8.43 7.03
CA ASP A 160 20.51 8.29 8.28
C ASP A 160 21.55 7.17 8.18
N LEU A 161 21.17 6.03 7.60
CA LEU A 161 22.08 4.90 7.37
C LEU A 161 23.24 5.26 6.43
N VAL A 162 22.97 5.99 5.35
CA VAL A 162 23.99 6.47 4.41
C VAL A 162 25.04 7.33 5.12
N SER A 163 24.58 8.22 6.00
CA SER A 163 25.48 9.09 6.78
C SER A 163 26.34 8.28 7.74
N SER A 164 25.76 7.32 8.46
CA SER A 164 26.49 6.43 9.37
C SER A 164 27.54 5.57 8.66
N ASP A 165 27.20 4.99 7.51
CA ASP A 165 28.12 4.17 6.71
C ASP A 165 29.29 5.00 6.18
N PHE A 166 29.03 6.22 5.71
CA PHE A 166 30.08 7.11 5.23
C PHE A 166 31.05 7.48 6.35
N ILE A 167 30.54 7.92 7.51
CA ILE A 167 31.34 8.31 8.67
C ILE A 167 32.24 7.16 9.12
N SER A 168 31.67 5.96 9.27
CA SER A 168 32.43 4.79 9.74
C SER A 168 33.48 4.31 8.72
N THR A 169 33.21 4.45 7.42
CA THR A 169 34.14 4.02 6.36
C THR A 169 35.28 5.02 6.15
N VAL A 170 35.03 6.32 6.34
CA VAL A 170 35.96 7.39 5.97
C VAL A 170 36.76 7.93 7.16
N ALA A 171 36.35 7.63 8.41
CA ALA A 171 37.02 8.09 9.64
C ALA A 171 38.55 7.87 9.62
N ASP A 172 39.00 6.64 9.40
CA ASP A 172 40.43 6.31 9.37
C ASP A 172 41.13 6.92 8.14
N ALA A 173 40.42 7.02 7.01
CA ALA A 173 40.98 7.53 5.76
C ALA A 173 41.30 9.03 5.84
N ILE A 174 40.52 9.82 6.58
CA ILE A 174 40.76 11.27 6.71
C ILE A 174 42.06 11.54 7.50
N GLU A 175 42.46 10.66 8.42
CA GLU A 175 43.68 10.81 9.21
C GLU A 175 44.96 10.77 8.35
N GLU A 176 44.92 10.11 7.19
CA GLU A 176 46.04 10.02 6.23
C GLU A 176 46.33 11.36 5.50
N GLY A 177 45.45 12.36 5.64
CA GLY A 177 45.74 13.76 5.35
C GLY A 177 44.98 14.38 4.17
N ALA A 178 45.38 15.62 3.81
CA ALA A 178 44.62 16.51 2.92
C ALA A 178 44.38 15.98 1.49
N SER A 179 45.17 15.02 1.03
CA SER A 179 44.99 14.40 -0.30
C SER A 179 43.71 13.56 -0.38
N VAL A 180 43.27 12.95 0.73
CA VAL A 180 42.03 12.19 0.83
C VAL A 180 40.83 13.13 0.73
N VAL A 181 40.84 14.23 1.50
CA VAL A 181 39.79 15.27 1.44
C VAL A 181 39.71 15.86 0.02
N SER A 182 40.85 16.14 -0.63
CA SER A 182 40.88 16.64 -2.01
C SER A 182 40.23 15.66 -3.00
N SER A 183 40.35 14.35 -2.77
CA SER A 183 39.71 13.33 -3.59
C SER A 183 38.18 13.29 -3.41
N VAL A 184 37.69 13.49 -2.17
CA VAL A 184 36.26 13.64 -1.87
C VAL A 184 35.71 14.90 -2.53
N VAL A 185 36.41 16.04 -2.43
CA VAL A 185 36.04 17.29 -3.11
C VAL A 185 35.96 17.10 -4.63
N SER A 186 36.93 16.40 -5.23
CA SER A 186 36.91 16.12 -6.67
C SER A 186 35.71 15.25 -7.09
N ALA A 187 35.39 14.20 -6.31
CA ALA A 187 34.20 13.38 -6.54
C ALA A 187 32.91 14.20 -6.38
N ALA A 188 32.83 15.02 -5.33
CA ALA A 188 31.69 15.89 -5.04
C ALA A 188 31.43 16.92 -6.14
N VAL A 189 32.46 17.63 -6.60
CA VAL A 189 32.35 18.64 -7.66
C VAL A 189 31.99 17.99 -9.00
N SER A 190 32.56 16.83 -9.33
CA SER A 190 32.23 16.14 -10.58
C SER A 190 30.80 15.59 -10.58
N TRP A 191 30.34 15.03 -9.46
CA TRP A 191 28.93 14.63 -9.30
C TRP A 191 27.97 15.81 -9.35
N ALA A 192 28.27 16.89 -8.63
CA ALA A 192 27.46 18.11 -8.64
C ALA A 192 27.39 18.72 -10.06
N SER A 193 28.49 18.72 -10.82
CA SER A 193 28.50 19.17 -12.21
C SER A 193 27.62 18.29 -13.11
N ALA A 194 27.63 16.96 -12.91
CA ALA A 194 26.75 16.04 -13.62
C ALA A 194 25.27 16.30 -13.29
N ALA A 195 24.95 16.57 -12.03
CA ALA A 195 23.61 16.97 -11.60
C ALA A 195 23.14 18.27 -12.26
N LEU A 196 24.01 19.30 -12.34
CA LEU A 196 23.66 20.58 -12.97
C LEU A 196 23.41 20.47 -14.47
N LEU A 197 24.12 19.57 -15.17
CA LEU A 197 23.84 19.27 -16.58
C LEU A 197 22.44 18.69 -16.78
N LEU A 198 21.99 17.83 -15.87
CA LEU A 198 20.63 17.27 -15.88
C LEU A 198 19.57 18.33 -15.59
N VAL A 199 19.81 19.18 -14.59
CA VAL A 199 18.90 20.28 -14.22
C VAL A 199 18.77 21.34 -15.32
N SER A 200 19.80 21.49 -16.15
CA SER A 200 19.81 22.41 -17.29
C SER A 200 19.00 21.92 -18.50
N ASP A 201 18.38 20.73 -18.43
CA ASP A 201 17.59 20.16 -19.51
C ASP A 201 16.41 21.07 -19.92
N ALA A 202 16.29 21.36 -21.20
CA ALA A 202 15.20 22.17 -21.76
C ALA A 202 13.83 21.50 -21.58
N GLY A 203 13.79 20.16 -21.46
CA GLY A 203 12.57 19.40 -21.20
C GLY A 203 11.84 19.85 -19.95
N LEU A 204 12.56 20.24 -18.88
CA LEU A 204 11.95 20.72 -17.64
C LEU A 204 11.12 21.99 -17.82
N VAL A 205 11.57 22.89 -18.71
CA VAL A 205 10.83 24.12 -19.05
C VAL A 205 9.57 23.77 -19.84
N VAL A 206 9.68 22.84 -20.79
CA VAL A 206 8.52 22.37 -21.57
C VAL A 206 7.50 21.69 -20.66
N GLY A 207 7.95 20.83 -19.74
CA GLY A 207 7.10 20.14 -18.75
C GLY A 207 6.41 21.10 -17.77
N ALA A 208 7.07 22.18 -17.39
CA ALA A 208 6.48 23.22 -16.54
C ALA A 208 5.32 23.95 -17.25
N VAL A 209 5.50 24.31 -18.52
CA VAL A 209 4.46 24.98 -19.33
C VAL A 209 3.32 24.02 -19.65
N ALA A 210 3.63 22.76 -19.93
CA ALA A 210 2.66 21.71 -20.19
C ALA A 210 1.72 21.41 -19.00
N GLY A 211 2.16 21.73 -17.76
CA GLY A 211 1.35 21.57 -16.54
C GLY A 211 0.34 22.68 -16.26
N LEU A 212 0.26 23.71 -17.11
CA LEU A 212 -0.70 24.82 -16.96
C LEU A 212 -2.11 24.40 -17.41
N ALA A 213 -3.13 24.93 -16.73
CA ALA A 213 -4.52 24.75 -17.13
C ALA A 213 -4.78 25.43 -18.49
N GLY A 214 -5.18 24.65 -19.50
CA GLY A 214 -5.43 25.13 -20.87
C GLY A 214 -4.91 24.17 -21.94
N ASN A 215 -4.93 24.59 -23.20
CA ASN A 215 -4.54 23.75 -24.33
C ASN A 215 -3.02 23.76 -24.57
N TYR A 216 -2.23 23.61 -23.50
CA TYR A 216 -0.76 23.63 -23.52
C TYR A 216 -0.13 22.23 -23.51
N GLY A 217 -0.94 21.18 -23.27
CA GLY A 217 -0.48 19.84 -22.92
C GLY A 217 -0.56 18.76 -24.00
N ARG A 218 -0.87 19.06 -25.28
CA ARG A 218 -1.01 18.00 -26.31
C ARG A 218 0.26 17.13 -26.49
N TYR A 219 1.44 17.67 -26.16
CA TYR A 219 2.73 16.95 -26.21
C TYR A 219 3.28 16.61 -24.81
N SER A 220 2.46 16.77 -23.77
CA SER A 220 2.81 16.39 -22.41
C SER A 220 2.52 14.92 -22.20
N THR A 221 3.57 14.13 -21.98
CA THR A 221 3.44 12.72 -21.61
C THR A 221 3.21 12.51 -20.12
N GLY A 222 3.15 13.59 -19.33
CA GLY A 222 3.04 13.56 -17.87
C GLY A 222 1.63 13.29 -17.38
N ASN A 223 1.42 12.15 -16.71
CA ASN A 223 0.21 11.83 -15.98
C ASN A 223 0.27 12.46 -14.58
N ARG A 224 -0.11 13.72 -14.46
CA ARG A 224 -0.05 14.51 -13.21
C ARG A 224 -1.36 14.41 -12.43
N THR A 225 -1.27 14.27 -11.11
CA THR A 225 -2.42 14.24 -10.19
C THR A 225 -2.89 15.62 -9.76
N THR A 226 -2.09 16.67 -9.98
CA THR A 226 -2.40 18.05 -9.60
C THR A 226 -1.95 19.05 -10.68
N LEU A 227 -2.89 19.91 -11.10
CA LEU A 227 -2.57 21.14 -11.82
C LEU A 227 -1.93 22.12 -10.83
N PHE A 228 -1.06 23.01 -11.31
CA PHE A 228 -0.53 24.06 -10.45
C PHE A 228 -1.69 24.93 -9.93
N THR A 229 -1.87 24.97 -8.61
CA THR A 229 -2.90 25.82 -7.98
C THR A 229 -2.51 27.30 -7.97
N ASN A 230 -1.21 27.60 -8.12
CA ASN A 230 -0.64 28.95 -7.93
C ASN A 230 0.14 29.48 -9.15
N ILE A 231 0.19 28.73 -10.26
CA ILE A 231 0.89 29.15 -11.48
C ILE A 231 -0.15 29.16 -12.60
N SER A 232 -0.48 30.35 -13.09
CA SER A 232 -1.53 30.56 -14.10
C SER A 232 -0.98 31.05 -15.43
N THR A 233 0.28 31.48 -15.49
CA THR A 233 0.92 31.98 -16.72
C THR A 233 2.19 31.21 -17.07
N VAL A 234 2.55 31.28 -18.36
CA VAL A 234 3.80 30.70 -18.89
C VAL A 234 5.03 31.37 -18.25
N ASP A 235 4.98 32.69 -18.03
CA ASP A 235 6.08 33.43 -17.42
C ASP A 235 6.30 33.02 -15.96
N ASP A 236 5.23 32.77 -15.20
CA ASP A 236 5.32 32.26 -13.83
C ASP A 236 5.87 30.82 -13.80
N ALA A 237 5.47 29.97 -14.75
CA ALA A 237 5.97 28.61 -14.86
C ALA A 237 7.48 28.60 -15.15
N ILE A 238 7.94 29.41 -16.11
CA ILE A 238 9.37 29.55 -16.42
C ILE A 238 10.13 30.12 -15.21
N SER A 239 9.58 31.15 -14.55
CA SER A 239 10.19 31.75 -13.36
C SER A 239 10.32 30.74 -12.20
N SER A 240 9.37 29.83 -12.06
CA SER A 240 9.43 28.76 -11.06
C SER A 240 10.57 27.77 -11.33
N VAL A 241 10.75 27.37 -12.59
CA VAL A 241 11.86 26.48 -12.99
C VAL A 241 13.21 27.19 -12.79
N VAL A 242 13.33 28.45 -13.18
CA VAL A 242 14.56 29.24 -12.98
C VAL A 242 14.89 29.36 -11.48
N SER A 243 13.89 29.59 -10.63
CA SER A 243 14.07 29.65 -9.18
C SER A 243 14.51 28.30 -8.62
N ALA A 244 13.91 27.19 -9.06
CA ALA A 244 14.31 25.85 -8.65
C ALA A 244 15.75 25.51 -9.09
N ARG A 245 16.15 25.93 -10.30
CA ARG A 245 17.53 25.79 -10.79
C ARG A 245 18.53 26.54 -9.93
N ALA A 246 18.21 27.77 -9.52
CA ALA A 246 19.07 28.53 -8.62
C ALA A 246 19.24 27.84 -7.25
N VAL A 247 18.21 27.15 -6.76
CA VAL A 247 18.32 26.30 -5.55
C VAL A 247 19.23 25.11 -5.80
N ALA A 248 19.11 24.44 -6.94
CA ALA A 248 20.01 23.34 -7.30
C ALA A 248 21.48 23.78 -7.43
N ASP A 249 21.74 24.96 -8.01
CA ASP A 249 23.07 25.58 -8.06
C ASP A 249 23.63 25.85 -6.65
N ALA A 250 22.80 26.37 -5.75
CA ALA A 250 23.18 26.61 -4.36
C ALA A 250 23.49 25.30 -3.63
N CYS A 251 22.66 24.26 -3.78
CA CYS A 251 22.90 22.94 -3.21
C CYS A 251 24.17 22.29 -3.77
N ALA A 252 24.44 22.44 -5.08
CA ALA A 252 25.65 21.94 -5.72
C ALA A 252 26.92 22.61 -5.15
N ALA A 253 26.86 23.92 -4.89
CA ALA A 253 27.93 24.64 -4.20
C ALA A 253 28.11 24.18 -2.75
N SER A 254 27.01 23.92 -2.03
CA SER A 254 27.05 23.35 -0.67
C SER A 254 27.70 21.97 -0.62
N VAL A 255 27.44 21.10 -1.60
CA VAL A 255 28.08 19.77 -1.71
C VAL A 255 29.60 19.90 -1.83
N GLY A 256 30.09 20.79 -2.71
CA GLY A 256 31.53 21.03 -2.86
C GLY A 256 32.18 21.64 -1.61
N SER A 257 31.45 22.52 -0.92
CA SER A 257 31.94 23.18 0.30
C SER A 257 32.01 22.21 1.49
N ALA A 258 30.96 21.42 1.69
CA ALA A 258 30.90 20.39 2.75
C ALA A 258 31.89 19.25 2.51
N ALA A 259 32.19 18.91 1.26
CA ALA A 259 33.24 17.95 0.94
C ALA A 259 34.65 18.41 1.36
N GLY A 260 34.85 19.73 1.44
CA GLY A 260 36.13 20.33 1.86
C GLY A 260 36.31 20.43 3.38
N ASP A 261 35.23 20.29 4.15
CA ASP A 261 35.24 20.37 5.61
C ASP A 261 34.51 19.15 6.21
N LEU A 262 35.28 18.09 6.45
CA LEU A 262 34.81 16.83 7.05
C LEU A 262 35.00 16.79 8.57
N THR A 263 35.09 17.94 9.24
CA THR A 263 35.33 18.01 10.70
C THR A 263 34.19 17.43 11.53
N ASP A 264 32.98 17.35 10.98
CA ASP A 264 31.81 16.68 11.57
C ASP A 264 31.70 15.19 11.20
N GLY A 265 32.76 14.60 10.63
CA GLY A 265 32.77 13.23 10.12
C GLY A 265 32.11 13.07 8.74
N GLY A 266 31.60 14.15 8.14
CA GLY A 266 30.92 14.12 6.84
C GLY A 266 29.40 14.14 6.92
N VAL A 267 28.82 14.47 8.07
CA VAL A 267 27.36 14.61 8.24
C VAL A 267 26.82 15.70 7.32
N SER A 268 27.45 16.88 7.32
CA SER A 268 27.05 18.01 6.45
C SER A 268 27.22 17.67 4.97
N PHE A 269 28.22 16.84 4.63
CA PHE A 269 28.43 16.38 3.26
C PHE A 269 27.30 15.45 2.79
N CYS A 270 26.90 14.48 3.61
CA CYS A 270 25.77 13.60 3.30
C CYS A 270 24.44 14.36 3.21
N ALA A 271 24.21 15.32 4.12
CA ALA A 271 23.03 16.18 4.09
C ALA A 271 23.00 17.08 2.84
N ALA A 272 24.15 17.62 2.42
CA ALA A 272 24.25 18.40 1.18
C ALA A 272 23.99 17.54 -0.06
N ALA A 273 24.50 16.29 -0.09
CA ALA A 273 24.23 15.36 -1.18
C ALA A 273 22.74 15.02 -1.29
N TRP A 274 22.07 14.79 -0.16
CA TRP A 274 20.62 14.61 -0.12
C TRP A 274 19.85 15.85 -0.60
N ALA A 275 20.23 17.03 -0.11
CA ALA A 275 19.60 18.29 -0.50
C ALA A 275 19.73 18.56 -2.01
N LEU A 276 20.86 18.20 -2.63
CA LEU A 276 21.03 18.33 -4.08
C LEU A 276 20.06 17.40 -4.84
N THR A 277 19.90 16.15 -4.42
CA THR A 277 18.97 15.22 -5.09
C THR A 277 17.52 15.67 -4.95
N GLU A 278 17.12 16.20 -3.80
CA GLU A 278 15.79 16.80 -3.63
C GLU A 278 15.62 18.10 -4.43
N ALA A 279 16.68 18.90 -4.61
CA ALA A 279 16.64 20.07 -5.48
C ALA A 279 16.45 19.67 -6.96
N ILE A 280 17.07 18.57 -7.43
CA ILE A 280 16.82 18.01 -8.77
C ILE A 280 15.34 17.61 -8.90
N ARG A 281 14.79 16.91 -7.89
CA ARG A 281 13.38 16.52 -7.87
C ARG A 281 12.46 17.74 -7.91
N ALA A 282 12.75 18.78 -7.14
CA ALA A 282 11.99 20.02 -7.08
C ALA A 282 12.06 20.85 -8.39
N CYS A 283 13.13 20.72 -9.17
CA CYS A 283 13.19 21.30 -10.53
C CYS A 283 12.23 20.61 -11.51
N CYS A 284 11.84 19.37 -11.23
CA CYS A 284 10.97 18.59 -12.08
C CYS A 284 9.52 18.90 -11.76
N CYS A 285 8.85 19.57 -12.70
CA CYS A 285 7.43 19.84 -12.61
C CYS A 285 6.60 18.55 -12.82
N ASP A 286 7.08 17.66 -13.69
CA ASP A 286 6.47 16.35 -13.95
C ASP A 286 7.24 15.25 -13.19
N PRO A 287 6.57 14.40 -12.39
CA PRO A 287 7.23 13.28 -11.72
C PRO A 287 7.90 12.28 -12.69
N ALA A 288 7.46 12.18 -13.96
CA ALA A 288 8.13 11.36 -14.96
C ALA A 288 9.55 11.87 -15.29
N ASP A 289 9.73 13.20 -15.36
CA ASP A 289 11.04 13.82 -15.54
C ASP A 289 11.92 13.59 -14.30
N ALA A 290 11.35 13.66 -13.09
CA ALA A 290 12.09 13.35 -11.87
C ALA A 290 12.64 11.93 -11.89
N LEU A 291 11.82 10.93 -12.26
CA LEU A 291 12.26 9.54 -12.40
C LEU A 291 13.37 9.39 -13.45
N ARG A 292 13.25 10.07 -14.59
CA ARG A 292 14.28 10.04 -15.65
C ARG A 292 15.60 10.65 -15.19
N LEU A 293 15.59 11.85 -14.59
CA LEU A 293 16.83 12.50 -14.15
C LEU A 293 17.48 11.78 -12.97
N LEU A 294 16.68 11.35 -11.99
CA LEU A 294 17.18 10.64 -10.81
C LEU A 294 17.70 9.24 -11.15
N SER A 295 17.11 8.54 -12.13
CA SER A 295 17.63 7.25 -12.58
C SER A 295 19.01 7.38 -13.23
N VAL A 296 19.27 8.48 -13.95
CA VAL A 296 20.60 8.76 -14.53
C VAL A 296 21.61 9.06 -13.43
N ILE A 297 21.30 9.98 -12.50
CA ILE A 297 22.26 10.40 -11.47
C ILE A 297 22.53 9.28 -10.45
N ALA A 298 21.58 8.36 -10.22
CA ALA A 298 21.76 7.18 -9.37
C ALA A 298 22.77 6.15 -9.92
N THR A 299 23.19 6.27 -11.18
CA THR A 299 24.22 5.39 -11.78
C THR A 299 25.62 5.99 -11.74
N TYR A 300 25.78 7.20 -11.16
CA TYR A 300 27.07 7.86 -11.11
C TYR A 300 28.11 7.06 -10.31
N THR A 301 29.32 6.96 -10.86
CA THR A 301 30.48 6.38 -10.19
C THR A 301 31.67 7.32 -10.32
N PRO A 302 32.35 7.68 -9.21
CA PRO A 302 33.55 8.52 -9.28
C PRO A 302 34.70 7.76 -9.93
N THR A 303 35.68 8.50 -10.46
CA THR A 303 36.91 7.91 -11.00
C THR A 303 37.77 7.38 -9.86
N ILE A 304 37.87 6.06 -9.74
CA ILE A 304 38.65 5.40 -8.71
C ILE A 304 40.04 5.05 -9.26
N ALA A 305 41.09 5.54 -8.59
CA ALA A 305 42.47 5.16 -8.90
C ALA A 305 42.96 4.12 -7.89
N SER A 306 43.08 2.86 -8.32
CA SER A 306 43.56 1.77 -7.45
C SER A 306 45.04 1.98 -7.10
N SER A 307 45.38 1.86 -5.82
CA SER A 307 46.76 1.98 -5.34
C SER A 307 47.00 1.10 -4.12
N SER A 308 48.17 0.47 -4.05
CA SER A 308 48.59 -0.34 -2.90
C SER A 308 49.35 0.46 -1.82
N ALA A 309 49.59 1.76 -2.06
CA ALA A 309 50.20 2.63 -1.05
C ALA A 309 49.16 3.05 0.00
N PRO A 310 49.52 3.25 1.29
CA PRO A 310 48.57 3.57 2.36
C PRO A 310 47.66 4.77 2.04
N VAL A 311 48.25 5.91 1.67
CA VAL A 311 47.51 7.12 1.26
C VAL A 311 46.65 6.86 0.01
N GLY A 312 47.13 6.03 -0.92
CA GLY A 312 46.37 5.67 -2.13
C GLY A 312 45.16 4.78 -1.84
N ALA A 313 45.28 3.84 -0.89
CA ALA A 313 44.17 3.02 -0.43
C ALA A 313 43.13 3.84 0.34
N ALA A 314 43.57 4.82 1.14
CA ALA A 314 42.68 5.78 1.81
C ALA A 314 41.90 6.65 0.80
N ILE A 315 42.57 7.15 -0.26
CA ILE A 315 41.91 7.86 -1.37
C ILE A 315 40.86 6.96 -2.03
N GLN A 316 41.20 5.72 -2.36
CA GLN A 316 40.28 4.76 -2.97
C GLN A 316 39.04 4.51 -2.08
N THR A 317 39.25 4.37 -0.77
CA THR A 317 38.18 4.17 0.21
C THR A 317 37.25 5.37 0.26
N ALA A 318 37.81 6.58 0.36
CA ALA A 318 37.03 7.82 0.40
C ALA A 318 36.25 8.08 -0.91
N GLN A 319 36.85 7.79 -2.06
CA GLN A 319 36.17 7.89 -3.37
C GLN A 319 35.01 6.89 -3.47
N THR A 320 35.22 5.65 -3.05
CA THR A 320 34.19 4.60 -3.08
C THR A 320 33.02 4.96 -2.16
N ALA A 321 33.32 5.38 -0.92
CA ALA A 321 32.32 5.82 0.04
C ALA A 321 31.53 7.04 -0.47
N SER A 322 32.21 8.03 -1.08
CA SER A 322 31.55 9.19 -1.69
C SER A 322 30.60 8.78 -2.82
N GLY A 323 31.04 7.86 -3.68
CA GLY A 323 30.19 7.29 -4.74
C GLY A 323 28.98 6.52 -4.19
N GLN A 324 29.10 5.86 -3.04
CA GLN A 324 27.97 5.22 -2.36
C GLN A 324 26.97 6.23 -1.83
N VAL A 325 27.44 7.32 -1.19
CA VAL A 325 26.57 8.41 -0.71
C VAL A 325 25.75 8.99 -1.86
N PHE A 326 26.39 9.36 -2.97
CA PHE A 326 25.72 9.95 -4.12
C PHE A 326 24.67 9.03 -4.78
N ARG A 327 24.99 7.74 -4.94
CA ARG A 327 24.05 6.77 -5.50
C ARG A 327 22.86 6.55 -4.58
N ARG A 328 23.11 6.40 -3.26
CA ARG A 328 22.06 6.12 -2.29
C ARG A 328 21.16 7.32 -2.02
N SER A 329 21.71 8.54 -1.99
CA SER A 329 20.89 9.76 -1.90
C SER A 329 20.00 9.93 -3.14
N ALA A 330 20.53 9.65 -4.34
CA ALA A 330 19.75 9.67 -5.56
C ALA A 330 18.63 8.63 -5.56
N LEU A 331 18.90 7.40 -5.07
CA LEU A 331 17.89 6.34 -4.93
C LEU A 331 16.81 6.68 -3.90
N ALA A 332 17.18 7.30 -2.79
CA ALA A 332 16.24 7.78 -1.78
C ALA A 332 15.26 8.81 -2.40
N SER A 333 15.77 9.75 -3.20
CA SER A 333 14.94 10.78 -3.82
C SER A 333 14.10 10.18 -4.96
N LEU A 334 14.65 9.19 -5.67
CA LEU A 334 13.95 8.43 -6.69
C LEU A 334 12.78 7.62 -6.10
N ALA A 335 12.92 7.09 -4.89
CA ALA A 335 11.80 6.44 -4.19
C ALA A 335 10.67 7.45 -3.88
N THR A 336 11.01 8.65 -3.41
CA THR A 336 10.04 9.74 -3.21
C THR A 336 9.35 10.14 -4.52
N ALA A 337 10.13 10.33 -5.60
CA ALA A 337 9.58 10.64 -6.92
C ALA A 337 8.68 9.51 -7.45
N CYS A 338 9.02 8.26 -7.14
CA CYS A 338 8.19 7.11 -7.50
C CYS A 338 6.86 7.12 -6.74
N ALA A 339 6.87 7.47 -5.45
CA ALA A 339 5.65 7.63 -4.66
C ALA A 339 4.73 8.73 -5.24
N ASP A 340 5.28 9.82 -5.75
CA ASP A 340 4.52 10.92 -6.37
C ASP A 340 4.01 10.60 -7.80
N TYR A 341 4.69 9.70 -8.51
CA TYR A 341 4.41 9.39 -9.91
C TYR A 341 3.13 8.57 -10.10
N GLN A 342 2.18 9.03 -10.93
CA GLN A 342 0.95 8.28 -11.21
C GLN A 342 1.04 7.49 -12.53
N PRO A 343 1.03 6.14 -12.50
CA PRO A 343 1.10 5.35 -13.73
C PRO A 343 -0.12 5.54 -14.62
N SER A 344 0.10 5.59 -15.94
CA SER A 344 -0.95 5.80 -16.95
C SER A 344 -1.65 4.50 -17.38
N SER A 345 -0.97 3.37 -17.24
CA SER A 345 -1.46 2.03 -17.58
C SER A 345 -0.79 0.97 -16.71
N TYR A 346 -1.33 -0.25 -16.73
CA TYR A 346 -0.72 -1.38 -16.04
C TYR A 346 0.72 -1.66 -16.55
N ASP A 347 0.94 -1.58 -17.85
CA ASP A 347 2.24 -1.85 -18.47
C ASP A 347 3.27 -0.77 -18.11
N ASP A 348 2.84 0.48 -18.03
CA ASP A 348 3.64 1.62 -17.57
C ASP A 348 4.06 1.45 -16.10
N ALA A 349 3.14 1.06 -15.23
CA ALA A 349 3.45 0.74 -13.83
C ALA A 349 4.49 -0.38 -13.72
N ILE A 350 4.39 -1.44 -14.54
CA ILE A 350 5.38 -2.52 -14.57
C ILE A 350 6.73 -2.02 -15.08
N ALA A 351 6.76 -1.20 -16.13
CA ALA A 351 7.99 -0.68 -16.71
C ALA A 351 8.76 0.19 -15.70
N VAL A 352 8.06 1.13 -15.05
CA VAL A 352 8.64 1.97 -13.98
C VAL A 352 9.10 1.12 -12.80
N ARG A 353 8.29 0.16 -12.35
CA ARG A 353 8.71 -0.74 -11.27
C ARG A 353 9.97 -1.51 -11.64
N ALA A 354 10.06 -2.04 -12.86
CA ALA A 354 11.21 -2.83 -13.31
C ALA A 354 12.50 -1.99 -13.39
N SER A 355 12.42 -0.77 -13.92
CA SER A 355 13.58 0.12 -14.01
C SER A 355 14.09 0.53 -12.63
N VAL A 356 13.19 0.95 -11.74
CA VAL A 356 13.52 1.35 -10.37
C VAL A 356 14.09 0.18 -9.56
N VAL A 357 13.47 -0.99 -9.64
CA VAL A 357 13.96 -2.20 -8.94
C VAL A 357 15.37 -2.58 -9.40
N THR A 358 15.67 -2.45 -10.70
CA THR A 358 17.01 -2.77 -11.23
C THR A 358 18.09 -1.86 -10.63
N LEU A 359 17.79 -0.58 -10.43
CA LEU A 359 18.71 0.37 -9.79
C LEU A 359 18.93 0.05 -8.31
N PHE A 360 17.86 -0.31 -7.59
CA PHE A 360 17.97 -0.76 -6.20
C PHE A 360 18.75 -2.06 -6.08
N ASP A 361 18.56 -3.02 -6.98
CA ASP A 361 19.30 -4.29 -6.98
C ASP A 361 20.81 -4.07 -7.12
N ALA A 362 21.23 -3.14 -7.98
CA ALA A 362 22.64 -2.78 -8.11
C ALA A 362 23.22 -2.17 -6.82
N ALA A 363 22.46 -1.31 -6.12
CA ALA A 363 22.90 -0.71 -4.86
C ALA A 363 22.90 -1.71 -3.69
N VAL A 364 21.95 -2.64 -3.66
CA VAL A 364 21.91 -3.74 -2.67
C VAL A 364 23.12 -4.65 -2.82
N LEU A 365 23.50 -4.97 -4.06
CA LEU A 365 24.70 -5.76 -4.34
C LEU A 365 25.98 -5.03 -3.90
N ASP A 366 26.10 -3.74 -4.22
CA ASP A 366 27.23 -2.90 -3.81
C ASP A 366 27.37 -2.79 -2.27
N ALA A 367 26.26 -2.65 -1.56
CA ALA A 367 26.24 -2.65 -0.09
C ALA A 367 26.67 -4.01 0.49
N GLY A 368 26.23 -5.11 -0.13
CA GLY A 368 26.63 -6.46 0.24
C GLY A 368 28.12 -6.73 0.04
N ASP A 369 28.67 -6.33 -1.11
CA ASP A 369 30.10 -6.47 -1.42
C ASP A 369 30.98 -5.63 -0.48
N SER A 370 30.44 -4.52 0.04
CA SER A 370 31.12 -3.64 1.00
C SER A 370 30.94 -4.04 2.47
N GLY A 371 30.16 -5.09 2.77
CA GLY A 371 29.90 -5.55 4.13
C GLY A 371 29.03 -4.61 4.99
N GLN A 372 28.23 -3.74 4.35
CA GLN A 372 27.41 -2.75 5.04
C GLN A 372 26.00 -3.29 5.30
N ASP A 373 25.88 -4.12 6.35
CA ASP A 373 24.66 -4.88 6.65
C ASP A 373 23.41 -4.00 6.85
N GLN A 374 23.54 -2.84 7.51
CA GLN A 374 22.39 -1.97 7.79
C GLN A 374 21.89 -1.28 6.51
N ALA A 375 22.78 -0.74 5.67
CA ALA A 375 22.37 -0.21 4.37
C ALA A 375 21.81 -1.29 3.44
N TYR A 376 22.36 -2.51 3.49
CA TYR A 376 21.79 -3.65 2.75
C TYR A 376 20.33 -3.90 3.13
N LEU A 377 20.02 -3.94 4.44
CA LEU A 377 18.65 -4.13 4.93
C LEU A 377 17.75 -2.94 4.59
N GLY A 378 18.24 -1.71 4.78
CA GLY A 378 17.50 -0.48 4.45
C GLY A 378 17.13 -0.39 2.97
N LEU A 379 18.09 -0.64 2.07
CA LEU A 379 17.86 -0.65 0.62
C LEU A 379 16.87 -1.74 0.21
N ARG A 380 16.94 -2.93 0.82
CA ARG A 380 16.00 -4.03 0.54
C ARG A 380 14.58 -3.71 1.02
N ALA A 381 14.45 -3.08 2.19
CA ALA A 381 13.16 -2.61 2.71
C ALA A 381 12.54 -1.56 1.78
N LEU A 382 13.32 -0.54 1.40
CA LEU A 382 12.87 0.53 0.50
C LEU A 382 12.48 -0.01 -0.88
N ARG A 383 13.30 -0.88 -1.48
CA ARG A 383 12.98 -1.59 -2.73
C ARG A 383 11.63 -2.32 -2.66
N THR A 384 11.40 -3.02 -1.54
CA THR A 384 10.15 -3.78 -1.34
C THR A 384 8.96 -2.85 -1.24
N ALA A 385 9.08 -1.77 -0.45
CA ALA A 385 8.03 -0.78 -0.28
C ALA A 385 7.65 -0.10 -1.60
N VAL A 386 8.65 0.38 -2.37
CA VAL A 386 8.43 0.99 -3.68
C VAL A 386 7.79 0.01 -4.67
N SER A 387 8.26 -1.24 -4.70
CA SER A 387 7.68 -2.26 -5.57
C SER A 387 6.21 -2.56 -5.23
N VAL A 388 5.87 -2.64 -3.94
CA VAL A 388 4.50 -2.84 -3.47
C VAL A 388 3.64 -1.63 -3.82
N ASP A 389 4.10 -0.41 -3.54
CA ASP A 389 3.38 0.83 -3.82
C ASP A 389 2.99 0.95 -5.30
N VAL A 390 3.96 0.79 -6.22
CA VAL A 390 3.69 0.85 -7.66
C VAL A 390 2.77 -0.30 -8.11
N THR A 391 2.90 -1.48 -7.52
CA THR A 391 2.07 -2.64 -7.86
C THR A 391 0.61 -2.43 -7.44
N VAL A 392 0.38 -1.88 -6.24
CA VAL A 392 -0.97 -1.59 -5.74
C VAL A 392 -1.64 -0.53 -6.62
N ARG A 393 -0.93 0.55 -6.96
CA ARG A 393 -1.45 1.61 -7.84
C ARG A 393 -1.65 1.15 -9.28
N GLY A 394 -0.80 0.25 -9.77
CA GLY A 394 -0.93 -0.36 -11.09
C GLY A 394 -2.06 -1.39 -11.20
N ALA A 395 -2.43 -2.07 -10.10
CA ALA A 395 -3.33 -3.23 -10.13
C ALA A 395 -4.74 -2.93 -10.68
N SER A 396 -5.23 -1.71 -10.47
CA SER A 396 -6.56 -1.27 -10.96
C SER A 396 -6.52 -0.63 -12.35
N LEU A 397 -5.35 -0.49 -12.97
CA LEU A 397 -5.21 0.19 -14.27
C LEU A 397 -5.47 -0.78 -15.42
N ALA A 398 -6.03 -0.23 -16.50
CA ALA A 398 -6.20 -0.95 -17.75
C ALA A 398 -4.84 -1.32 -18.38
N ARG A 399 -4.81 -2.45 -19.08
CA ARG A 399 -3.64 -2.91 -19.85
C ARG A 399 -3.63 -2.25 -21.21
N LEU A 400 -2.48 -2.23 -21.87
CA LEU A 400 -2.39 -1.80 -23.26
C LEU A 400 -2.78 -2.97 -24.18
N MET A 401 -3.64 -2.68 -25.16
CA MET A 401 -3.96 -3.57 -26.27
C MET A 401 -3.52 -2.93 -27.59
N GLU A 402 -3.10 -3.76 -28.53
CA GLU A 402 -2.81 -3.34 -29.89
C GLU A 402 -4.10 -3.30 -30.71
N VAL A 403 -4.32 -2.20 -31.42
CA VAL A 403 -5.49 -1.96 -32.26
C VAL A 403 -5.03 -1.79 -33.70
N ASP A 404 -5.59 -2.62 -34.57
CA ASP A 404 -5.41 -2.53 -36.01
C ASP A 404 -6.67 -1.97 -36.68
N THR A 405 -6.45 -1.01 -37.57
CA THR A 405 -7.49 -0.37 -38.38
C THR A 405 -7.15 -0.49 -39.87
N PRO A 406 -8.14 -0.75 -40.74
CA PRO A 406 -7.89 -0.98 -42.16
C PRO A 406 -7.45 0.27 -42.92
N ALA A 407 -7.70 1.47 -42.38
CA ALA A 407 -7.29 2.75 -42.96
C ALA A 407 -7.15 3.81 -41.86
N PRO A 408 -6.32 4.85 -42.07
CA PRO A 408 -6.22 5.99 -41.16
C PRO A 408 -7.58 6.62 -40.90
N ALA A 409 -7.94 6.76 -39.63
CA ALA A 409 -9.19 7.37 -39.20
C ALA A 409 -8.94 8.46 -38.15
N PRO A 410 -9.86 9.42 -37.99
CA PRO A 410 -9.74 10.45 -36.96
C PRO A 410 -9.72 9.88 -35.54
N ALA A 411 -8.89 10.43 -34.67
CA ALA A 411 -8.79 10.05 -33.26
C ALA A 411 -10.14 10.05 -32.53
N LEU A 412 -10.98 11.07 -32.80
CA LEU A 412 -12.33 11.18 -32.20
C LEU A 412 -13.25 10.01 -32.58
N SER A 413 -13.20 9.57 -33.85
CA SER A 413 -14.06 8.47 -34.30
C SER A 413 -13.54 7.12 -33.80
N LEU A 414 -12.22 6.97 -33.69
CA LEU A 414 -11.59 5.80 -33.09
C LEU A 414 -11.85 5.71 -31.57
N ALA A 415 -11.76 6.83 -30.85
CA ALA A 415 -12.10 6.89 -29.42
C ALA A 415 -13.56 6.49 -29.16
N TYR A 416 -14.49 7.03 -29.94
CA TYR A 416 -15.90 6.63 -29.84
C TYR A 416 -16.12 5.15 -30.17
N ARG A 417 -15.41 4.60 -31.15
CA ARG A 417 -15.52 3.17 -31.51
C ARG A 417 -14.92 2.24 -30.45
N LEU A 418 -13.80 2.60 -29.84
CA LEU A 418 -13.09 1.75 -28.87
C LEU A 418 -13.67 1.87 -27.46
N TYR A 419 -14.01 3.08 -27.02
CA TYR A 419 -14.38 3.37 -25.63
C TYR A 419 -15.83 3.80 -25.46
N ALA A 420 -16.61 3.92 -26.54
CA ALA A 420 -17.92 4.57 -26.55
C ALA A 420 -17.91 6.03 -26.01
N ASP A 421 -16.72 6.65 -25.98
CA ASP A 421 -16.50 7.98 -25.42
C ASP A 421 -15.50 8.76 -26.30
N ALA A 422 -15.97 9.85 -26.90
CA ALA A 422 -15.15 10.69 -27.77
C ALA A 422 -14.15 11.57 -26.99
N SER A 423 -14.37 11.80 -25.68
CA SER A 423 -13.47 12.62 -24.85
C SER A 423 -12.11 11.97 -24.62
N ARG A 424 -12.00 10.64 -24.81
CA ARG A 424 -10.75 9.87 -24.73
C ARG A 424 -9.87 9.97 -25.99
N SER A 425 -10.14 10.92 -26.89
CA SER A 425 -9.30 11.12 -28.08
C SER A 425 -7.88 11.54 -27.75
N ASP A 426 -7.69 12.38 -26.73
CA ASP A 426 -6.38 12.89 -26.35
C ASP A 426 -5.49 11.78 -25.76
N ASP A 427 -6.10 10.86 -25.04
CA ASP A 427 -5.48 9.65 -24.49
C ASP A 427 -4.93 8.75 -25.62
N LEU A 428 -5.69 8.58 -26.71
CA LEU A 428 -5.22 7.85 -27.90
C LEU A 428 -4.10 8.62 -28.62
N ILE A 429 -4.23 9.94 -28.76
CA ILE A 429 -3.21 10.77 -29.42
C ILE A 429 -1.88 10.69 -28.66
N ALA A 430 -1.92 10.77 -27.34
CA ALA A 430 -0.73 10.69 -26.49
C ALA A 430 0.00 9.33 -26.61
N ARG A 431 -0.73 8.22 -26.84
CA ARG A 431 -0.14 6.88 -26.98
C ARG A 431 0.32 6.55 -28.39
N ALA A 432 -0.45 6.95 -29.39
CA ALA A 432 -0.16 6.65 -30.79
C ALA A 432 0.85 7.62 -31.41
N ASP A 433 1.05 8.80 -30.80
CA ASP A 433 1.87 9.91 -31.28
C ASP A 433 1.73 10.17 -32.80
N PRO A 434 0.49 10.40 -33.29
CA PRO A 434 0.27 10.58 -34.72
C PRO A 434 0.79 11.95 -35.18
N VAL A 435 1.33 12.00 -36.41
CA VAL A 435 1.70 13.28 -37.06
C VAL A 435 0.53 14.26 -37.06
N HIS A 436 -0.70 13.76 -37.28
CA HIS A 436 -1.90 14.56 -37.20
C HIS A 436 -3.08 13.77 -36.59
N PRO A 437 -3.88 14.34 -35.66
CA PRO A 437 -4.96 13.62 -34.96
C PRO A 437 -6.07 13.11 -35.87
N ALA A 438 -6.27 13.74 -37.03
CA ALA A 438 -7.24 13.28 -38.03
C ALA A 438 -6.77 12.03 -38.81
N PHE A 439 -5.48 11.71 -38.75
CA PHE A 439 -4.84 10.62 -39.49
C PHE A 439 -4.03 9.76 -38.52
N MET A 440 -4.74 8.99 -37.68
CA MET A 440 -4.09 8.00 -36.81
C MET A 440 -3.38 6.91 -37.64
N PRO A 441 -2.26 6.37 -37.16
CA PRO A 441 -1.62 5.21 -37.79
C PRO A 441 -2.56 4.00 -37.79
N THR A 442 -2.34 3.07 -38.72
CA THR A 442 -3.19 1.88 -38.86
C THR A 442 -3.03 0.91 -37.70
N THR A 443 -1.88 0.91 -37.03
CA THR A 443 -1.57 0.08 -35.86
C THR A 443 -1.12 0.99 -34.72
N PHE A 444 -1.77 0.89 -33.56
CA PHE A 444 -1.44 1.68 -32.37
C PHE A 444 -1.84 0.98 -31.08
N LYS A 445 -1.33 1.48 -29.94
CA LYS A 445 -1.68 0.99 -28.61
C LYS A 445 -2.82 1.80 -28.00
N ALA A 446 -3.81 1.11 -27.44
CA ALA A 446 -4.95 1.69 -26.73
C ALA A 446 -5.12 1.00 -25.36
N LEU A 447 -5.89 1.57 -24.44
CA LEU A 447 -6.25 0.90 -23.19
C LEU A 447 -7.27 -0.22 -23.48
N SER A 448 -7.13 -1.36 -22.82
CA SER A 448 -8.16 -2.39 -22.78
C SER A 448 -9.35 -1.88 -21.96
N SER A 449 -10.55 -1.90 -22.52
CA SER A 449 -11.79 -1.49 -21.84
C SER A 449 -12.23 -2.46 -20.74
#